data_AF-A0A6A5FIQ3-F1
#
_entry.id   AF-A0A6A5FIQ3-F1
#
_cell.length_a   1.000
_cell.length_b   1.000
_cell.length_c   1.000
_cell.angle_alpha   90.00
_cell.angle_beta   90.00
_cell.angle_gamma   90.00
#
_symmetry.space_group_name_H-M   'P 1'
#
loop_
_entity.id
_entity.type
_entity.pdbx_description
1 polymer ?
#
loop_
_entity_poly.entity_id
_entity_poly.type
_entity_poly.pdbx_seq_one_letter_code
_entity_poly.pdbx_strand_id
1 'polypeptide(L)'
;MNKGIKRKKPVCRTEARNGAGNKRQLGQGEGKARKRRDKQAVSNKEQHSISYTLSRAQTVVVEYTHDSNTDMFQIGRSTETPIDFVVTDTLLPGGQSQADGQTVQSTISRFACRIICQRNPPYSARIYAAGFDSSKNIFLGEKAAKWRMQDGQMDGLTTNGVLVMHPRHGFSQGSKPGVWREMSVCGSVFTLRETRSSQQRGKMVDSESNELVDGSLVDLCGATLLWRTAAGLARTPTVKHLEALRQELNAGRPQCPVGLNTLAFPSLRRKDVPDEKQPWAYLRCGHVHGYHGWGGRRDPAVDAERQERECPMCRTRGPYKPLWLGCEAGFYLDAEPPTHAFVPCGHVCSGMTTAYWSQIPLPHGTHAFHAACPFCIQPLGVEAGCVRLIFQSPLD
;
A
#
# COMPACT_ATOMS: atom_id res chain seq x y z
N MET A 1 17.49 12.20 15.35
CA MET A 1 17.59 11.02 14.45
C MET A 1 16.90 11.36 13.14
N ASN A 2 17.61 11.25 12.03
CA ASN A 2 17.04 11.52 10.70
C ASN A 2 15.98 10.44 10.43
N LYS A 3 14.69 10.76 10.61
CA LYS A 3 13.57 9.87 10.21
C LYS A 3 13.49 9.90 8.67
N GLY A 4 14.51 9.35 8.01
CA GLY A 4 14.51 9.22 6.55
C GLY A 4 13.25 8.46 6.11
N ILE A 5 12.68 8.85 4.98
CA ILE A 5 11.55 8.15 4.37
C ILE A 5 12.04 6.74 4.02
N LYS A 6 11.53 5.73 4.73
CA LYS A 6 11.88 4.31 4.51
C LYS A 6 10.77 3.65 3.70
N ARG A 7 11.11 2.66 2.88
CA ARG A 7 10.12 1.81 2.19
C ARG A 7 9.49 0.76 3.11
N LYS A 8 10.12 0.49 4.26
CA LYS A 8 9.69 -0.51 5.25
C LYS A 8 9.88 0.01 6.67
N LYS A 9 8.98 -0.38 7.57
CA LYS A 9 9.10 -0.15 9.00
C LYS A 9 8.81 -1.46 9.76
N PRO A 10 9.80 -2.05 10.45
CA PRO A 10 9.52 -3.14 11.38
C PRO A 10 8.75 -2.59 12.58
N VAL A 11 7.75 -3.34 13.03
CA VAL A 11 6.99 -3.07 14.26
C VAL A 11 7.48 -4.05 15.32
N CYS A 12 8.27 -3.53 16.25
CA CYS A 12 8.88 -4.31 17.33
C CYS A 12 8.36 -3.79 18.67
N ARG A 13 8.28 -4.68 19.66
CA ARG A 13 7.96 -4.30 21.04
C ARG A 13 8.86 -3.14 21.48
N THR A 14 8.25 -2.07 21.97
CA THR A 14 9.01 -0.88 22.40
C THR A 14 9.61 -1.10 23.79
N GLU A 15 10.74 -0.45 24.05
CA GLU A 15 11.37 -0.43 25.38
C GLU A 15 10.42 0.22 26.41
N ALA A 16 9.91 1.42 26.08
CA ALA A 16 8.92 2.12 26.87
C ALA A 16 7.49 1.85 26.35
N ARG A 17 6.60 1.47 27.25
CA ARG A 17 5.17 1.22 26.95
C ARG A 17 4.51 2.54 26.53
N ASN A 18 3.79 2.54 25.41
CA ASN A 18 3.19 3.77 24.87
C ASN A 18 1.72 3.59 24.42
N GLY A 19 1.09 2.46 24.75
CA GLY A 19 -0.32 2.20 24.46
C GLY A 19 -1.28 3.19 25.09
N ALA A 20 -2.44 3.35 24.44
CA ALA A 20 -3.54 4.20 24.88
C ALA A 20 -4.87 3.42 24.68
N GLY A 21 -5.54 3.04 25.77
CA GLY A 21 -6.57 1.99 25.73
C GLY A 21 -7.91 2.32 26.41
N ASN A 22 -7.93 2.70 27.69
CA ASN A 22 -9.22 2.96 28.35
C ASN A 22 -9.73 4.35 28.01
N LYS A 23 -10.98 4.43 27.58
CA LYS A 23 -11.65 5.69 27.25
C LYS A 23 -12.43 6.19 28.45
N ARG A 24 -12.23 7.45 28.83
CA ARG A 24 -13.08 8.17 29.77
C ARG A 24 -13.70 9.35 29.03
N GLN A 25 -15.01 9.34 28.86
CA GLN A 25 -15.71 10.47 28.24
C GLN A 25 -15.82 11.59 29.27
N LEU A 26 -15.17 12.72 28.99
CA LEU A 26 -15.39 13.95 29.75
C LEU A 26 -16.68 14.61 29.24
N GLY A 27 -17.41 15.27 30.14
CA GLY A 27 -18.73 15.86 29.88
C GLY A 27 -18.77 16.85 28.69
N GLN A 28 -19.97 17.16 28.23
CA GLN A 28 -20.20 18.10 27.14
C GLN A 28 -19.88 19.54 27.60
N GLY A 29 -18.94 20.22 26.94
CA GLY A 29 -18.71 21.64 27.20
C GLY A 29 -19.68 22.51 26.39
N GLU A 30 -20.59 23.22 27.06
CA GLU A 30 -21.43 24.25 26.46
C GLU A 30 -20.71 25.62 26.49
N GLY A 31 -20.28 26.13 25.34
CA GLY A 31 -19.65 27.44 25.26
C GLY A 31 -20.48 28.45 24.46
N LYS A 32 -21.39 29.20 25.12
CA LYS A 32 -22.03 30.38 24.53
C LYS A 32 -20.96 31.35 23.99
N ALA A 33 -21.05 31.69 22.72
CA ALA A 33 -20.10 32.58 22.04
C ALA A 33 -20.20 34.01 22.60
N ARG A 34 -19.37 34.33 23.59
CA ARG A 34 -18.93 35.70 23.86
C ARG A 34 -17.41 35.72 23.78
N LYS A 35 -16.87 36.65 22.99
CA LYS A 35 -15.44 36.90 22.77
C LYS A 35 -14.66 36.82 24.09
N ARG A 36 -13.96 35.73 24.34
CA ARG A 36 -12.78 35.65 25.21
C ARG A 36 -11.84 34.59 24.64
N ARG A 37 -10.58 34.99 24.50
CA ARG A 37 -9.42 34.11 24.30
C ARG A 37 -9.42 33.07 25.44
N ASP A 38 -8.97 31.86 25.14
CA ASP A 38 -8.94 30.65 26.01
C ASP A 38 -10.25 29.86 26.11
N LYS A 39 -10.52 29.03 25.09
CA LYS A 39 -11.43 27.87 25.21
C LYS A 39 -10.60 26.60 25.44
N GLN A 40 -10.22 26.34 26.70
CA GLN A 40 -9.73 25.03 27.11
C GLN A 40 -10.94 24.16 27.47
N ALA A 41 -11.30 23.22 26.60
CA ALA A 41 -11.80 21.95 27.12
C ALA A 41 -10.69 21.42 28.02
N VAL A 42 -11.02 21.07 29.27
CA VAL A 42 -10.06 20.60 30.27
C VAL A 42 -9.56 19.22 29.82
N SER A 43 -8.59 19.22 28.90
CA SER A 43 -7.80 18.06 28.51
C SER A 43 -6.58 18.05 29.42
N ASN A 44 -6.37 16.97 30.15
CA ASN A 44 -5.09 16.79 30.82
C ASN A 44 -4.00 16.77 29.74
N LYS A 45 -3.05 17.72 29.77
CA LYS A 45 -1.97 17.84 28.76
C LYS A 45 -1.09 16.59 28.68
N GLU A 46 -1.13 15.74 29.69
CA GLU A 46 -0.36 14.51 29.74
C GLU A 46 -1.05 13.33 29.05
N GLN A 47 -2.37 13.36 28.90
CA GLN A 47 -3.16 12.25 28.36
C GLN A 47 -3.47 12.43 26.88
N HIS A 48 -3.72 11.30 26.20
CA HIS A 48 -4.21 11.31 24.84
C HIS A 48 -5.72 11.63 24.82
N SER A 49 -6.21 12.31 23.79
CA SER A 49 -7.64 12.63 23.70
C SER A 49 -8.15 12.65 22.26
N ILE A 50 -9.48 12.50 22.12
CA ILE A 50 -10.18 12.63 20.84
C ILE A 50 -11.27 13.67 21.01
N SER A 51 -11.19 14.71 20.19
CA SER A 51 -12.11 15.85 20.20
C SER A 51 -13.10 15.73 19.03
N TYR A 52 -14.37 15.53 19.36
CA TYR A 52 -15.50 15.47 18.42
C TYR A 52 -16.24 16.81 18.41
N THR A 53 -15.95 17.67 17.45
CA THR A 53 -16.63 18.98 17.34
C THR A 53 -17.97 18.83 16.64
N LEU A 54 -19.05 18.86 17.43
CA LEU A 54 -20.44 18.74 16.94
C LEU A 54 -20.94 20.05 16.30
N SER A 55 -20.54 21.19 16.86
CA SER A 55 -20.84 22.52 16.35
C SER A 55 -19.81 23.54 16.85
N ARG A 56 -19.88 24.78 16.35
CA ARG A 56 -19.05 25.91 16.85
C ARG A 56 -19.14 26.14 18.36
N ALA A 57 -20.20 25.66 19.00
CA ALA A 57 -20.47 25.82 20.42
C ALA A 57 -20.22 24.57 21.26
N GLN A 58 -20.11 23.38 20.64
CA GLN A 58 -20.12 22.10 21.35
C GLN A 58 -19.04 21.15 20.82
N THR A 59 -18.16 20.71 21.72
CA THR A 59 -17.16 19.67 21.45
C THR A 59 -17.21 18.64 22.57
N VAL A 60 -17.22 17.37 22.19
CA VAL A 60 -17.13 16.24 23.12
C VAL A 60 -15.69 15.75 23.12
N VAL A 61 -15.06 15.68 24.29
CA VAL A 61 -13.68 15.20 24.44
C VAL A 61 -13.68 13.85 25.14
N VAL A 62 -13.04 12.87 24.52
CA VAL A 62 -12.84 11.54 25.08
C VAL A 62 -11.37 11.37 25.40
N GLU A 63 -11.04 11.23 26.68
CA GLU A 63 -9.67 10.98 27.13
C GLU A 63 -9.33 9.50 27.02
N TYR A 64 -8.09 9.23 26.65
CA TYR A 64 -7.48 7.91 26.59
C TYR A 64 -6.43 7.80 27.69
N THR A 65 -6.58 6.80 28.54
CA THR A 65 -5.57 6.49 29.54
C THR A 65 -4.46 5.63 28.95
N HIS A 66 -3.30 5.68 29.58
CA HIS A 66 -2.20 4.78 29.27
C HIS A 66 -2.65 3.31 29.40
N ASP A 67 -2.30 2.50 28.40
CA ASP A 67 -2.45 1.05 28.44
C ASP A 67 -1.07 0.41 28.39
N SER A 68 -0.75 -0.31 29.46
CA SER A 68 0.56 -0.92 29.65
C SER A 68 0.71 -2.27 28.94
N ASN A 69 -0.36 -2.80 28.35
CA ASN A 69 -0.40 -4.08 27.63
C ASN A 69 -0.26 -3.93 26.12
N THR A 70 -0.23 -2.70 25.61
CA THR A 70 -0.16 -2.42 24.18
C THR A 70 0.95 -1.43 23.83
N ASP A 71 1.41 -1.55 22.59
CA ASP A 71 2.27 -0.57 21.95
C ASP A 71 1.52 0.08 20.79
N MET A 72 1.66 1.40 20.65
CA MET A 72 1.04 2.19 19.60
C MET A 72 2.10 2.69 18.63
N PHE A 73 1.83 2.53 17.33
CA PHE A 73 2.63 3.05 16.23
C PHE A 73 1.77 3.94 15.34
N GLN A 74 2.22 5.15 15.05
CA GLN A 74 1.46 6.07 14.20
C GLN A 74 2.10 6.26 12.84
N ILE A 75 1.24 6.32 11.82
CA ILE A 75 1.62 6.45 10.42
C ILE A 75 0.96 7.72 9.87
N GLY A 76 1.69 8.47 9.07
CA GLY A 76 1.16 9.65 8.39
C GLY A 76 2.24 10.39 7.62
N ARG A 77 1.87 11.49 6.95
CA ARG A 77 2.82 12.29 6.18
C ARG A 77 3.61 13.30 7.01
N SER A 78 3.21 13.55 8.26
CA SER A 78 3.93 14.50 9.11
C SER A 78 5.28 13.91 9.53
N THR A 79 6.30 14.77 9.63
CA THR A 79 7.63 14.43 10.16
C THR A 79 7.73 14.69 11.66
N GLU A 80 6.63 15.10 12.30
CA GLU A 80 6.58 15.37 13.73
C GLU A 80 6.94 14.16 14.59
N THR A 81 7.24 14.43 15.86
CA THR A 81 7.66 13.41 16.83
C THR A 81 6.67 12.25 16.97
N PRO A 82 5.32 12.44 16.96
CA PRO A 82 4.38 11.34 17.17
C PRO A 82 4.29 10.34 16.02
N ILE A 83 4.89 10.59 14.85
CA ILE A 83 4.83 9.68 13.69
C ILE A 83 6.00 8.70 13.70
N ASP A 84 5.71 7.41 13.78
CA ASP A 84 6.71 6.33 13.75
C ASP A 84 7.13 5.96 12.34
N PHE A 85 6.21 6.10 11.38
CA PHE A 85 6.42 5.81 9.98
C PHE A 85 5.88 6.94 9.09
N VAL A 86 6.81 7.69 8.52
CA VAL A 86 6.48 8.80 7.59
C VAL A 86 6.21 8.22 6.20
N VAL A 87 5.05 8.51 5.65
CA VAL A 87 4.62 8.05 4.32
C VAL A 87 4.27 9.26 3.45
N THR A 88 4.72 9.23 2.20
CA THR A 88 4.40 10.24 1.17
C THR A 88 3.57 9.59 0.06
N ASP A 89 2.89 10.41 -0.75
CA ASP A 89 2.11 9.94 -1.87
C ASP A 89 2.97 9.10 -2.81
N THR A 90 2.38 8.01 -3.28
CA THR A 90 3.02 7.08 -4.19
C THR A 90 3.04 7.72 -5.57
N LEU A 91 4.21 8.13 -6.03
CA LEU A 91 4.38 8.70 -7.36
C LEU A 91 4.16 7.61 -8.41
N LEU A 92 3.20 7.81 -9.31
CA LEU A 92 2.94 6.90 -10.42
C LEU A 92 4.03 7.05 -11.49
N PRO A 93 4.72 5.98 -11.91
CA PRO A 93 5.64 6.04 -13.04
C PRO A 93 4.88 6.37 -14.32
N GLY A 94 5.19 7.50 -14.97
CA GLY A 94 4.59 7.91 -16.24
C GLY A 94 3.29 8.71 -16.13
N GLY A 95 2.88 9.11 -14.91
CA GLY A 95 2.02 10.28 -14.79
C GLY A 95 2.83 11.47 -15.25
N GLN A 96 2.36 12.19 -16.27
CA GLN A 96 2.93 13.47 -16.65
C GLN A 96 3.23 14.24 -15.37
N SER A 97 4.49 14.64 -15.18
CA SER A 97 4.71 15.95 -14.58
C SER A 97 3.87 16.87 -15.44
N GLN A 98 2.64 17.17 -15.02
CA GLN A 98 1.90 18.26 -15.64
C GLN A 98 2.88 19.42 -15.59
N ALA A 99 3.29 19.84 -16.78
CA ALA A 99 4.15 20.98 -17.00
C ALA A 99 3.36 22.24 -16.67
N ASP A 100 2.96 22.35 -15.41
CA ASP A 100 2.37 23.51 -14.80
C ASP A 100 2.69 23.43 -13.30
N GLY A 101 3.18 24.52 -12.72
CA GLY A 101 3.76 24.59 -11.37
C GLY A 101 2.78 24.34 -10.21
N GLN A 102 1.77 23.48 -10.38
CA GLN A 102 0.87 23.05 -9.32
C GLN A 102 1.57 22.01 -8.45
N THR A 103 1.95 22.46 -7.26
CA THR A 103 2.34 21.57 -6.16
C THR A 103 1.28 20.49 -5.95
N VAL A 104 1.61 19.24 -6.27
CA VAL A 104 0.72 18.09 -6.02
C VAL A 104 0.42 18.05 -4.52
N GLN A 105 -0.79 18.43 -4.14
CA GLN A 105 -1.20 18.42 -2.74
C GLN A 105 -1.42 16.98 -2.30
N SER A 106 -0.59 16.56 -1.33
CA SER A 106 -0.70 15.25 -0.69
C SER A 106 -2.09 15.02 -0.13
N THR A 107 -2.69 13.88 -0.46
CA THR A 107 -4.01 13.49 0.06
C THR A 107 -3.92 12.64 1.34
N ILE A 108 -2.70 12.26 1.72
CA ILE A 108 -2.40 11.52 2.94
C ILE A 108 -2.57 12.45 4.15
N SER A 109 -3.21 11.95 5.20
CA SER A 109 -3.37 12.68 6.45
C SER A 109 -2.03 12.83 7.18
N ARG A 110 -1.82 13.98 7.86
CA ARG A 110 -0.62 14.24 8.69
C ARG A 110 -0.40 13.14 9.74
N PHE A 111 -1.49 12.73 10.38
CA PHE A 111 -1.58 11.64 11.35
C PHE A 111 -2.70 10.70 10.86
N ALA A 112 -2.35 9.76 9.99
CA ALA A 112 -3.31 9.01 9.19
C ALA A 112 -3.96 7.85 9.93
N CYS A 113 -3.17 7.02 10.61
CA CYS A 113 -3.68 5.87 11.35
C CYS A 113 -2.76 5.51 12.53
N ARG A 114 -3.31 4.67 13.42
CA ARG A 114 -2.59 4.00 14.51
C ARG A 114 -2.65 2.49 14.30
N ILE A 115 -1.53 1.82 14.53
CA ILE A 115 -1.47 0.37 14.71
C ILE A 115 -1.18 0.12 16.19
N ILE A 116 -2.07 -0.61 16.85
CA ILE A 116 -1.94 -0.99 18.26
C ILE A 116 -1.63 -2.48 18.32
N CYS A 117 -0.47 -2.82 18.87
CA CYS A 117 0.00 -4.19 19.01
C CYS A 117 -0.08 -4.63 20.47
N GLN A 118 -0.58 -5.83 20.73
CA GLN A 118 -0.49 -6.44 22.05
C GLN A 118 0.97 -6.76 22.40
N ARG A 119 1.39 -6.49 23.63
CA ARG A 119 2.74 -6.80 24.14
C ARG A 119 2.90 -8.26 24.57
N ASN A 120 1.80 -8.99 24.71
CA ASN A 120 1.76 -10.40 25.11
C ASN A 120 1.25 -11.25 23.95
N PRO A 121 1.64 -12.55 23.87
CA PRO A 121 1.08 -13.48 22.89
C PRO A 121 -0.46 -13.43 22.87
N PRO A 122 -1.11 -13.48 21.69
CA PRO A 122 -0.54 -13.76 20.37
C PRO A 122 0.04 -12.53 19.63
N TYR A 123 0.24 -11.40 20.32
CA TYR A 123 0.75 -10.15 19.72
C TYR A 123 -0.14 -9.59 18.61
N SER A 124 -1.46 -9.73 18.73
CA SER A 124 -2.42 -9.24 17.73
C SER A 124 -2.19 -7.75 17.45
N ALA A 125 -2.26 -7.34 16.19
CA ALA A 125 -2.15 -5.96 15.76
C ALA A 125 -3.50 -5.46 15.26
N ARG A 126 -3.97 -4.31 15.75
CA ARG A 126 -5.24 -3.70 15.34
C ARG A 126 -5.02 -2.31 14.77
N ILE A 127 -5.79 -1.95 13.75
CA ILE A 127 -5.69 -0.65 13.09
C ILE A 127 -6.86 0.27 13.46
N TYR A 128 -6.55 1.55 13.61
CA TYR A 128 -7.51 2.60 13.93
C TYR A 128 -7.26 3.81 13.03
N ALA A 129 -8.32 4.45 12.56
CA ALA A 129 -8.17 5.69 11.81
C ALA A 129 -7.70 6.84 12.71
N ALA A 130 -7.03 7.81 12.09
CA ALA A 130 -6.34 8.94 12.71
C ALA A 130 -5.17 8.54 13.61
N GLY A 131 -4.24 9.49 13.81
CA GLY A 131 -3.22 9.46 14.85
C GLY A 131 -3.26 10.72 15.69
N PHE A 132 -2.77 10.62 16.92
CA PHE A 132 -2.61 11.74 17.83
C PHE A 132 -1.53 12.70 17.33
N ASP A 133 -1.84 13.99 17.36
CA ASP A 133 -0.89 15.04 17.01
C ASP A 133 0.15 15.31 18.12
N SER A 134 1.00 16.32 17.94
CA SER A 134 1.98 16.73 18.95
C SER A 134 1.35 17.24 20.26
N SER A 135 0.04 17.56 20.25
CA SER A 135 -0.75 17.89 21.44
C SER A 135 -1.44 16.65 22.04
N LYS A 136 -1.09 15.44 21.57
CA LYS A 136 -1.69 14.16 21.97
C LYS A 136 -3.18 14.08 21.66
N ASN A 137 -3.68 14.83 20.68
CA ASN A 137 -5.11 14.91 20.37
C ASN A 137 -5.42 14.43 18.94
N ILE A 138 -6.57 13.79 18.76
CA ILE A 138 -7.20 13.57 17.45
C ILE A 138 -8.36 14.55 17.32
N PHE A 139 -8.33 15.37 16.28
CA PHE A 139 -9.39 16.34 16.01
C PHE A 139 -10.32 15.89 14.89
N LEU A 140 -11.60 15.72 15.22
CA LEU A 140 -12.69 15.44 14.28
C LEU A 140 -13.58 16.68 14.19
N GLY A 141 -13.40 17.45 13.11
CA GLY A 141 -14.11 18.71 12.89
C GLY A 141 -15.61 18.56 12.61
N GLU A 142 -16.27 19.69 12.38
CA GLU A 142 -17.72 19.76 12.11
C GLU A 142 -18.12 18.91 10.90
N LYS A 143 -17.27 18.89 9.85
CA LYS A 143 -17.42 18.08 8.63
C LYS A 143 -16.83 16.66 8.74
N ALA A 144 -16.66 16.11 9.94
CA ALA A 144 -16.34 14.69 10.08
C ALA A 144 -17.62 13.91 10.40
N ALA A 145 -17.81 12.76 9.76
CA ALA A 145 -18.87 11.83 10.13
C ALA A 145 -18.61 11.34 11.56
N LYS A 146 -19.58 11.56 12.46
CA LYS A 146 -19.45 11.22 13.88
C LYS A 146 -20.82 10.90 14.46
N TRP A 147 -20.87 9.96 15.38
CA TRP A 147 -22.10 9.45 15.95
C TRP A 147 -21.86 8.93 17.37
N ARG A 148 -22.96 8.74 18.10
CA ARG A 148 -22.97 8.01 19.35
C ARG A 148 -23.24 6.53 19.07
N MET A 149 -22.42 5.65 19.61
CA MET A 149 -22.60 4.20 19.60
C MET A 149 -23.68 3.76 20.60
N GLN A 150 -24.10 2.49 20.52
CA GLN A 150 -25.11 1.92 21.42
C GLN A 150 -24.68 1.92 22.89
N ASP A 151 -23.38 1.75 23.15
CA ASP A 151 -22.78 1.83 24.48
C ASP A 151 -22.64 3.26 25.03
N GLY A 152 -23.12 4.26 24.28
CA GLY A 152 -23.03 5.67 24.62
C GLY A 152 -21.72 6.35 24.24
N GLN A 153 -20.68 5.62 23.78
CA GLN A 153 -19.42 6.21 23.37
C GLN A 153 -19.54 6.95 22.03
N MET A 154 -18.65 7.93 21.80
CA MET A 154 -18.54 8.60 20.51
C MET A 154 -17.58 7.84 19.58
N ASP A 155 -17.89 7.88 18.29
CA ASP A 155 -17.00 7.44 17.22
C ASP A 155 -17.14 8.36 16.01
N GLY A 156 -16.22 8.22 15.06
CA GLY A 156 -16.25 8.94 13.81
C GLY A 156 -15.27 8.41 12.78
N LEU A 157 -15.39 8.97 11.58
CA LEU A 157 -14.49 8.70 10.47
C LEU A 157 -13.65 9.95 10.18
N THR A 158 -12.40 9.72 9.77
CA THR A 158 -11.56 10.80 9.24
C THR A 158 -12.09 11.29 7.90
N THR A 159 -11.69 12.49 7.46
CA THR A 159 -12.21 13.07 6.20
C THR A 159 -12.07 12.10 5.02
N ASN A 160 -10.86 11.63 4.72
CA ASN A 160 -10.59 10.77 3.55
C ASN A 160 -10.70 9.26 3.84
N GLY A 161 -10.87 8.87 5.10
CA GLY A 161 -10.94 7.47 5.53
C GLY A 161 -9.59 6.73 5.50
N VAL A 162 -9.50 5.70 6.32
CA VAL A 162 -8.44 4.67 6.27
C VAL A 162 -9.10 3.39 5.82
N LEU A 163 -8.69 2.88 4.66
CA LEU A 163 -9.29 1.68 4.09
C LEU A 163 -8.41 0.47 4.36
N VAL A 164 -9.02 -0.68 4.65
CA VAL A 164 -8.33 -1.94 4.90
C VAL A 164 -8.95 -3.04 4.08
N MET A 165 -8.12 -3.89 3.49
CA MET A 165 -8.55 -5.11 2.81
C MET A 165 -7.76 -6.30 3.35
N HIS A 166 -8.47 -7.30 3.87
CA HIS A 166 -7.87 -8.55 4.30
C HIS A 166 -7.95 -9.59 3.19
N PRO A 167 -6.85 -10.28 2.83
CA PRO A 167 -6.92 -11.34 1.84
C PRO A 167 -7.78 -12.50 2.36
N ARG A 168 -8.60 -13.09 1.48
CA ARG A 168 -9.35 -14.31 1.79
C ARG A 168 -8.43 -15.51 1.67
N HIS A 169 -8.58 -16.46 2.59
CA HIS A 169 -7.75 -17.67 2.69
C HIS A 169 -6.28 -17.41 3.05
N GLY A 170 -5.99 -16.29 3.72
CA GLY A 170 -4.63 -15.91 4.13
C GLY A 170 -3.81 -15.28 3.01
N PHE A 171 -2.51 -15.12 3.24
CA PHE A 171 -1.53 -14.61 2.27
C PHE A 171 -0.48 -15.68 1.96
N SER A 172 -0.92 -16.67 1.20
CA SER A 172 -0.17 -17.86 0.77
C SER A 172 -0.70 -18.38 -0.57
N GLN A 173 -0.30 -19.60 -0.94
CA GLN A 173 -0.95 -20.32 -2.03
C GLN A 173 -2.47 -20.41 -1.80
N GLY A 174 -3.27 -20.05 -2.82
CA GLY A 174 -4.74 -20.02 -2.74
C GLY A 174 -5.38 -18.71 -2.28
N SER A 175 -4.58 -17.67 -2.00
CA SER A 175 -5.08 -16.34 -1.61
C SER A 175 -6.04 -15.77 -2.64
N LYS A 176 -7.12 -15.14 -2.16
CA LYS A 176 -8.07 -14.40 -3.00
C LYS A 176 -8.20 -12.95 -2.51
N PRO A 177 -8.47 -11.98 -3.41
CA PRO A 177 -8.73 -10.60 -3.02
C PRO A 177 -9.83 -10.49 -1.96
N GLY A 178 -9.64 -9.59 -1.01
CA GLY A 178 -10.65 -9.25 -0.01
C GLY A 178 -11.67 -8.24 -0.50
N VAL A 179 -12.42 -7.69 0.45
CA VAL A 179 -13.28 -6.51 0.24
C VAL A 179 -12.68 -5.36 1.02
N TRP A 180 -12.63 -4.16 0.43
CA TRP A 180 -12.21 -2.97 1.14
C TRP A 180 -13.26 -2.52 2.16
N ARG A 181 -12.79 -2.24 3.36
CA ARG A 181 -13.57 -1.69 4.47
C ARG A 181 -12.97 -0.39 4.94
N GLU A 182 -13.79 0.46 5.51
CA GLU A 182 -13.34 1.69 6.16
C GLU A 182 -13.26 1.49 7.67
N MET A 183 -12.12 1.87 8.26
CA MET A 183 -11.89 1.81 9.70
C MET A 183 -12.29 3.12 10.36
N SER A 184 -12.98 3.04 11.49
CA SER A 184 -13.28 4.21 12.32
C SER A 184 -12.13 4.59 13.24
N VAL A 185 -12.25 5.76 13.87
CA VAL A 185 -11.28 6.26 14.85
C VAL A 185 -11.28 5.40 16.12
N CYS A 186 -12.40 4.76 16.45
CA CYS A 186 -12.52 3.81 17.56
C CYS A 186 -12.34 2.33 17.15
N GLY A 187 -12.10 2.04 15.88
CA GLY A 187 -11.77 0.69 15.39
C GLY A 187 -12.96 -0.16 14.94
N SER A 188 -14.14 0.44 14.76
CA SER A 188 -15.29 -0.21 14.13
C SER A 188 -15.11 -0.31 12.61
N VAL A 189 -15.71 -1.34 12.02
CA VAL A 189 -15.58 -1.67 10.60
C VAL A 189 -16.82 -1.24 9.83
N PHE A 190 -16.62 -0.55 8.72
CA PHE A 190 -17.70 -0.07 7.84
C PHE A 190 -17.49 -0.52 6.39
N THR A 191 -18.59 -0.67 5.65
CA THR A 191 -18.52 -0.66 4.18
C THR A 191 -17.96 0.67 3.69
N LEU A 192 -17.47 0.69 2.45
CA LEU A 192 -17.07 1.94 1.82
C LEU A 192 -18.23 2.94 1.77
N ARG A 193 -17.89 4.23 1.81
CA ARG A 193 -18.79 5.32 1.43
C ARG A 193 -19.08 5.24 -0.07
N GLU A 194 -20.15 5.89 -0.50
CA GLU A 194 -20.49 6.01 -1.93
C GLU A 194 -19.36 6.70 -2.71
N THR A 195 -18.82 7.78 -2.14
CA THR A 195 -17.66 8.48 -2.66
C THR A 195 -16.66 8.73 -1.54
N ARG A 196 -15.38 8.59 -1.83
CA ARG A 196 -14.34 8.90 -0.85
C ARG A 196 -14.49 10.35 -0.40
N SER A 197 -14.34 10.57 0.90
CA SER A 197 -14.53 11.86 1.55
C SER A 197 -15.98 12.36 1.70
N SER A 198 -16.98 11.56 1.30
CA SER A 198 -18.40 11.83 1.60
C SER A 198 -18.64 11.91 3.12
N GLN A 199 -19.58 12.77 3.55
CA GLN A 199 -20.00 12.84 4.95
C GLN A 199 -20.84 11.64 5.38
N GLN A 200 -21.42 10.92 4.42
CA GLN A 200 -22.23 9.75 4.70
C GLN A 200 -21.32 8.53 4.91
N ARG A 201 -21.33 8.01 6.14
CA ARG A 201 -20.68 6.73 6.47
C ARG A 201 -21.32 5.56 5.73
N GLY A 202 -20.53 4.51 5.49
CA GLY A 202 -21.05 3.22 5.06
C GLY A 202 -21.87 2.50 6.14
N LYS A 203 -22.30 1.28 5.84
CA LYS A 203 -22.99 0.40 6.79
C LYS A 203 -21.96 -0.25 7.72
N MET A 204 -22.29 -0.35 9.02
CA MET A 204 -21.44 -1.06 9.98
C MET A 204 -21.43 -2.56 9.65
N VAL A 205 -20.28 -3.21 9.85
CA VAL A 205 -20.08 -4.64 9.57
C VAL A 205 -19.55 -5.32 10.83
N ASP A 206 -20.45 -5.70 11.73
CA ASP A 206 -20.11 -6.27 13.04
C ASP A 206 -19.45 -7.66 12.97
N SER A 207 -19.60 -8.35 11.84
CA SER A 207 -18.98 -9.66 11.59
C SER A 207 -17.49 -9.57 11.25
N GLU A 208 -16.94 -8.37 11.03
CA GLU A 208 -15.54 -8.15 10.66
C GLU A 208 -14.80 -7.38 11.76
N SER A 209 -13.47 -7.52 11.79
CA SER A 209 -12.62 -6.95 12.83
C SER A 209 -11.57 -6.00 12.24
N ASN A 210 -11.06 -5.08 13.06
CA ASN A 210 -9.93 -4.22 12.71
C ASN A 210 -8.56 -4.88 12.99
N GLU A 211 -8.52 -6.19 13.22
CA GLU A 211 -7.29 -6.95 13.41
C GLU A 211 -6.56 -7.19 12.08
N LEU A 212 -5.32 -6.73 12.00
CA LEU A 212 -4.46 -6.89 10.83
C LEU A 212 -3.91 -8.31 10.73
N VAL A 213 -4.44 -9.06 9.76
CA VAL A 213 -3.94 -10.39 9.40
C VAL A 213 -2.82 -10.31 8.36
N ASP A 214 -2.03 -11.37 8.25
CA ASP A 214 -0.94 -11.44 7.27
C ASP A 214 -1.42 -11.14 5.85
N GLY A 215 -0.77 -10.18 5.18
CA GLY A 215 -1.16 -9.74 3.83
C GLY A 215 -2.23 -8.67 3.76
N SER A 216 -2.68 -8.11 4.91
CA SER A 216 -3.65 -7.01 4.91
C SER A 216 -3.09 -5.79 4.17
N LEU A 217 -3.91 -5.19 3.31
CA LEU A 217 -3.61 -3.91 2.66
C LEU A 217 -4.25 -2.76 3.42
N VAL A 218 -3.53 -1.67 3.57
CA VAL A 218 -4.00 -0.44 4.25
C VAL A 218 -3.83 0.74 3.31
N ASP A 219 -4.92 1.34 2.86
CA ASP A 219 -4.90 2.54 2.03
C ASP A 219 -5.07 3.81 2.88
N LEU A 220 -4.12 4.73 2.73
CA LEU A 220 -4.03 5.99 3.46
C LEU A 220 -4.37 7.22 2.60
N CYS A 221 -5.08 7.02 1.48
CA CYS A 221 -5.41 8.06 0.51
C CYS A 221 -4.17 8.69 -0.10
N GLY A 222 -3.49 7.93 -0.97
CA GLY A 222 -2.27 8.37 -1.65
C GLY A 222 -1.12 7.37 -1.51
N ALA A 223 -1.19 6.47 -0.54
CA ALA A 223 -0.29 5.32 -0.43
C ALA A 223 -1.03 4.11 0.12
N THR A 224 -0.70 2.93 -0.40
CA THR A 224 -1.16 1.65 0.10
C THR A 224 0.00 0.90 0.75
N LEU A 225 -0.20 0.47 1.99
CA LEU A 225 0.75 -0.31 2.77
C LEU A 225 0.36 -1.78 2.76
N LEU A 226 1.37 -2.67 2.78
CA LEU A 226 1.17 -4.10 3.01
C LEU A 226 1.62 -4.44 4.43
N TRP A 227 0.71 -4.98 5.23
CA TRP A 227 1.02 -5.56 6.53
C TRP A 227 1.49 -7.00 6.35
N ARG A 228 2.66 -7.31 6.90
CA ARG A 228 3.19 -8.67 6.99
C ARG A 228 3.42 -9.00 8.46
N THR A 229 2.87 -10.12 8.90
CA THR A 229 3.14 -10.67 10.23
C THR A 229 4.56 -11.24 10.27
N ALA A 230 5.17 -11.32 11.45
CA ALA A 230 6.48 -11.95 11.60
C ALA A 230 6.48 -13.42 11.11
N ALA A 231 5.43 -14.17 11.45
CA ALA A 231 5.24 -15.54 10.98
C ALA A 231 5.06 -15.64 9.47
N GLY A 232 4.33 -14.68 8.86
CA GLY A 232 4.17 -14.58 7.41
C GLY A 232 5.49 -14.30 6.69
N LEU A 233 6.27 -13.33 7.19
CA LEU A 233 7.60 -13.02 6.65
C LEU A 233 8.55 -14.21 6.74
N ALA A 234 8.50 -14.99 7.82
CA ALA A 234 9.32 -16.18 7.97
C ALA A 234 9.05 -17.25 6.89
N ARG A 235 7.87 -17.24 6.26
CA ARG A 235 7.50 -18.14 5.16
C ARG A 235 7.72 -17.56 3.77
N THR A 236 8.07 -16.27 3.66
CA THR A 236 8.34 -15.64 2.35
C THR A 236 9.69 -16.08 1.79
N PRO A 237 9.85 -16.14 0.46
CA PRO A 237 11.16 -16.38 -0.14
C PRO A 237 12.17 -15.35 0.34
N THR A 238 13.39 -15.79 0.66
CA THR A 238 14.46 -14.85 1.05
C THR A 238 15.07 -14.17 -0.18
N VAL A 239 15.79 -13.06 0.03
CA VAL A 239 16.56 -12.42 -1.06
C VAL A 239 17.58 -13.39 -1.68
N LYS A 240 18.16 -14.28 -0.88
CA LYS A 240 19.07 -15.34 -1.36
C LYS A 240 18.33 -16.35 -2.25
N HIS A 241 17.09 -16.70 -1.90
CA HIS A 241 16.25 -17.57 -2.72
C HIS A 241 15.92 -16.93 -4.07
N LEU A 242 15.51 -15.66 -4.08
CA LEU A 242 15.23 -14.93 -5.32
C LEU A 242 16.47 -14.82 -6.22
N GLU A 243 17.66 -14.66 -5.63
CA GLU A 243 18.92 -14.66 -6.35
C GLU A 243 19.29 -16.05 -6.89
N ALA A 244 19.00 -17.12 -6.16
CA ALA A 244 19.19 -18.49 -6.64
C ALA A 244 18.28 -18.80 -7.85
N LEU A 245 17.00 -18.43 -7.79
CA LEU A 245 16.07 -18.54 -8.91
C LEU A 245 16.54 -17.75 -10.15
N ARG A 246 17.13 -16.56 -9.94
CA ARG A 246 17.75 -15.79 -11.02
C ARG A 246 18.92 -16.54 -11.66
N GLN A 247 19.80 -17.11 -10.83
CA GLN A 247 20.96 -17.86 -11.29
C GLN A 247 20.54 -19.11 -12.08
N GLU A 248 19.51 -19.82 -11.61
CA GLU A 248 18.92 -20.97 -12.30
C GLU A 248 18.36 -20.59 -13.67
N LEU A 249 17.57 -19.51 -13.76
CA LEU A 249 17.08 -18.99 -15.04
C LEU A 249 18.22 -18.66 -16.02
N ASN A 250 19.30 -18.03 -15.53
CA ASN A 250 20.45 -17.70 -16.35
C ASN A 250 21.28 -18.93 -16.74
N ALA A 251 21.37 -19.94 -15.86
CA ALA A 251 22.04 -21.21 -16.12
C ALA A 251 21.33 -22.01 -17.21
N GLY A 252 20.02 -21.83 -17.37
CA GLY A 252 19.25 -22.33 -18.51
C GLY A 252 19.62 -21.71 -19.86
N ARG A 253 20.50 -20.70 -19.88
CA ARG A 253 21.02 -20.01 -21.09
C ARG A 253 19.91 -19.67 -22.09
N PRO A 254 18.88 -18.91 -21.70
CA PRO A 254 17.79 -18.55 -22.60
C PRO A 254 18.33 -17.81 -23.83
N GLN A 255 17.87 -18.16 -25.03
CA GLN A 255 18.35 -17.56 -26.27
C GLN A 255 17.38 -16.49 -26.79
N CYS A 256 17.93 -15.44 -27.40
CA CYS A 256 17.16 -14.53 -28.23
C CYS A 256 16.86 -15.20 -29.59
N PRO A 257 15.59 -15.42 -29.97
CA PRO A 257 15.27 -16.09 -31.24
C PRO A 257 15.80 -15.36 -32.48
N VAL A 258 15.95 -14.03 -32.41
CA VAL A 258 16.35 -13.19 -33.57
C VAL A 258 17.81 -12.76 -33.48
N GLY A 259 18.28 -12.40 -32.29
CA GLY A 259 19.65 -11.94 -32.06
C GLY A 259 20.66 -13.07 -31.89
N LEU A 260 20.20 -14.31 -31.70
CA LEU A 260 21.00 -15.52 -31.50
C LEU A 260 22.04 -15.38 -30.37
N ASN A 261 21.77 -14.50 -29.41
CA ASN A 261 22.59 -14.26 -28.25
C ASN A 261 21.92 -14.81 -26.98
N THR A 262 22.74 -15.28 -26.05
CA THR A 262 22.27 -15.73 -24.74
C THR A 262 21.86 -14.53 -23.88
N LEU A 263 20.65 -14.59 -23.36
CA LEU A 263 20.06 -13.59 -22.47
C LEU A 263 20.40 -13.90 -21.01
N ALA A 264 20.46 -12.87 -20.18
CA ALA A 264 20.71 -13.00 -18.76
C ALA A 264 20.01 -11.90 -17.97
N PHE A 265 19.23 -12.30 -16.95
CA PHE A 265 18.65 -11.35 -16.01
C PHE A 265 19.75 -10.63 -15.21
N PRO A 266 19.67 -9.30 -15.07
CA PRO A 266 20.60 -8.53 -14.24
C PRO A 266 20.43 -8.88 -12.76
N SER A 267 21.44 -8.54 -11.95
CA SER A 267 21.35 -8.70 -10.49
C SER A 267 20.11 -7.98 -9.92
N LEU A 268 19.58 -8.45 -8.79
CA LEU A 268 18.41 -7.85 -8.12
C LEU A 268 18.61 -6.38 -7.70
N ARG A 269 19.83 -5.86 -7.71
CA ARG A 269 20.10 -4.42 -7.57
C ARG A 269 19.69 -3.72 -8.86
N ARG A 270 18.55 -3.03 -8.81
CA ARG A 270 18.00 -2.28 -9.94
C ARG A 270 19.00 -1.23 -10.42
N LYS A 271 19.34 -1.31 -11.70
CA LYS A 271 19.94 -0.21 -12.47
C LYS A 271 18.82 0.46 -13.27
N ASP A 272 18.94 1.76 -13.53
CA ASP A 272 17.95 2.48 -14.35
C ASP A 272 18.15 2.23 -15.85
N VAL A 273 19.35 1.76 -16.24
CA VAL A 273 19.69 1.43 -17.62
C VAL A 273 19.67 -0.09 -17.81
N PRO A 274 18.94 -0.61 -18.81
CA PRO A 274 18.96 -2.03 -19.15
C PRO A 274 20.36 -2.50 -19.59
N ASP A 275 20.76 -3.70 -19.15
CA ASP A 275 22.00 -4.33 -19.64
C ASP A 275 21.78 -4.90 -21.07
N GLU A 276 22.82 -4.98 -21.90
CA GLU A 276 22.72 -5.41 -23.31
C GLU A 276 22.09 -6.81 -23.48
N LYS A 277 22.43 -7.74 -22.58
CA LYS A 277 21.92 -9.12 -22.58
C LYS A 277 20.61 -9.28 -21.81
N GLN A 278 20.04 -8.20 -21.29
CA GLN A 278 18.82 -8.28 -20.49
C GLN A 278 17.66 -8.81 -21.35
N PRO A 279 16.85 -9.73 -20.81
CA PRO A 279 15.63 -10.17 -21.47
C PRO A 279 14.63 -9.02 -21.64
N TRP A 280 14.03 -8.94 -22.81
CA TRP A 280 12.85 -8.14 -23.15
C TRP A 280 11.73 -9.07 -23.54
N ALA A 281 10.47 -8.64 -23.41
CA ALA A 281 9.34 -9.45 -23.84
C ALA A 281 8.25 -8.65 -24.52
N TYR A 282 7.56 -9.33 -25.43
CA TYR A 282 6.30 -8.91 -25.99
C TYR A 282 5.18 -9.28 -25.02
N LEU A 283 4.76 -8.33 -24.19
CA LEU A 283 3.91 -8.59 -23.03
C LEU A 283 2.47 -9.00 -23.36
N ARG A 284 2.07 -8.97 -24.64
CA ARG A 284 0.77 -9.50 -25.11
C ARG A 284 0.81 -11.00 -25.41
N CYS A 285 1.96 -11.56 -25.78
CA CYS A 285 2.10 -12.98 -26.12
C CYS A 285 3.13 -13.74 -25.27
N GLY A 286 3.95 -13.04 -24.48
CA GLY A 286 4.91 -13.64 -23.56
C GLY A 286 6.25 -14.05 -24.17
N HIS A 287 6.42 -13.96 -25.49
CA HIS A 287 7.69 -14.28 -26.14
C HIS A 287 8.82 -13.38 -25.67
N VAL A 288 9.89 -14.01 -25.20
CA VAL A 288 11.10 -13.36 -24.68
C VAL A 288 12.15 -13.24 -25.78
N HIS A 289 12.74 -12.06 -25.88
CA HIS A 289 13.78 -11.67 -26.84
C HIS A 289 14.89 -10.88 -26.13
N GLY A 290 15.98 -10.62 -26.82
CA GLY A 290 16.91 -9.53 -26.47
C GLY A 290 16.46 -8.23 -27.12
N TYR A 291 16.93 -7.08 -26.61
CA TYR A 291 16.61 -5.79 -27.22
C TYR A 291 16.93 -5.78 -28.73
N HIS A 292 16.01 -5.24 -29.52
CA HIS A 292 16.24 -5.00 -30.95
C HIS A 292 15.54 -3.70 -31.37
N GLY A 293 16.17 -2.99 -32.31
CA GLY A 293 15.64 -1.73 -32.85
C GLY A 293 14.69 -1.88 -34.04
N TRP A 294 14.44 -3.11 -34.52
CA TRP A 294 13.59 -3.34 -35.68
C TRP A 294 12.12 -3.15 -35.29
N GLY A 295 11.40 -2.29 -36.02
CA GLY A 295 9.98 -2.00 -35.79
C GLY A 295 9.66 -0.69 -35.04
N GLY A 296 10.66 0.14 -34.71
CA GLY A 296 10.50 1.52 -34.21
C GLY A 296 11.47 2.46 -34.93
N ARG A 297 11.06 3.68 -35.29
CA ARG A 297 11.94 4.64 -35.97
C ARG A 297 13.12 5.01 -35.05
N ARG A 298 14.31 5.20 -35.63
CA ARG A 298 15.63 5.25 -34.99
C ARG A 298 15.91 6.43 -34.01
N ASP A 299 14.93 6.92 -33.25
CA ASP A 299 15.17 8.00 -32.29
C ASP A 299 14.84 7.60 -30.84
N PRO A 300 15.85 7.31 -30.00
CA PRO A 300 15.66 6.92 -28.60
C PRO A 300 15.01 8.01 -27.73
N ALA A 301 14.93 9.26 -28.20
CA ALA A 301 14.25 10.35 -27.47
C ALA A 301 12.72 10.33 -27.62
N VAL A 302 12.16 9.61 -28.61
CA VAL A 302 10.73 9.62 -28.95
C VAL A 302 10.02 8.30 -28.56
N ASP A 303 10.77 7.23 -28.32
CA ASP A 303 10.28 5.85 -28.17
C ASP A 303 9.68 5.48 -26.80
N ALA A 304 9.70 6.39 -25.83
CA ALA A 304 9.25 6.11 -24.46
C ALA A 304 7.71 6.01 -24.32
N GLU A 305 6.96 6.56 -25.27
CA GLU A 305 5.51 6.63 -25.21
C GLU A 305 4.86 5.77 -26.30
N ARG A 306 4.37 4.59 -25.89
CA ARG A 306 3.29 3.84 -26.56
C ARG A 306 3.55 3.22 -27.95
N GLN A 307 4.76 2.79 -28.29
CA GLN A 307 4.89 1.89 -29.45
C GLN A 307 4.69 0.44 -29.06
N GLU A 308 3.47 -0.05 -29.27
CA GLU A 308 3.24 -1.48 -29.46
C GLU A 308 4.11 -1.99 -30.62
N ARG A 309 4.83 -3.08 -30.40
CA ARG A 309 5.67 -3.71 -31.42
C ARG A 309 5.07 -5.04 -31.82
N GLU A 310 5.30 -5.42 -33.07
CA GLU A 310 4.91 -6.73 -33.58
C GLU A 310 5.93 -7.80 -33.17
N CYS A 311 5.46 -8.89 -32.57
CA CYS A 311 6.30 -10.02 -32.18
C CYS A 311 6.79 -10.78 -33.41
N PRO A 312 8.11 -10.95 -33.64
CA PRO A 312 8.63 -11.68 -34.80
C PRO A 312 8.23 -13.15 -34.85
N MET A 313 7.91 -13.75 -33.71
CA MET A 313 7.56 -15.17 -33.60
C MET A 313 6.10 -15.44 -33.98
N CYS A 314 5.16 -14.60 -33.52
CA CYS A 314 3.72 -14.87 -33.64
C CYS A 314 2.90 -13.71 -34.21
N ARG A 315 3.56 -12.62 -34.63
CA ARG A 315 2.96 -11.39 -35.19
C ARG A 315 1.97 -10.67 -34.29
N THR A 316 1.86 -11.07 -33.02
CA THR A 316 1.02 -10.39 -32.04
C THR A 316 1.63 -9.02 -31.71
N ARG A 317 0.83 -7.96 -31.82
CA ARG A 317 1.25 -6.60 -31.46
C ARG A 317 1.01 -6.35 -29.97
N GLY A 318 1.95 -5.69 -29.31
CA GLY A 318 1.78 -5.31 -27.91
C GLY A 318 2.99 -4.62 -27.30
N PRO A 319 2.94 -4.31 -25.99
CA PRO A 319 4.03 -3.64 -25.30
C PRO A 319 5.31 -4.47 -25.34
N TYR A 320 6.40 -3.84 -25.78
CA TYR A 320 7.74 -4.43 -25.76
C TYR A 320 8.56 -3.78 -24.64
N LYS A 321 8.94 -4.56 -23.62
CA LYS A 321 9.53 -4.01 -22.39
C LYS A 321 10.70 -4.84 -21.88
N PRO A 322 11.70 -4.21 -21.23
CA PRO A 322 12.73 -4.93 -20.49
C PRO A 322 12.09 -5.64 -19.30
N LEU A 323 12.59 -6.85 -19.00
CA LEU A 323 12.12 -7.65 -17.88
C LEU A 323 12.98 -7.44 -16.63
N TRP A 324 12.32 -7.37 -15.47
CA TRP A 324 12.98 -7.17 -14.17
C TRP A 324 12.42 -8.14 -13.15
N LEU A 325 13.25 -8.91 -12.46
CA LEU A 325 12.77 -9.75 -11.36
C LEU A 325 12.25 -8.88 -10.21
N GLY A 326 11.12 -9.27 -9.64
CA GLY A 326 10.58 -8.68 -8.42
C GLY A 326 11.56 -8.82 -7.26
N CYS A 327 12.06 -7.70 -6.74
CA CYS A 327 13.08 -7.73 -5.69
C CYS A 327 12.51 -7.69 -4.27
N GLU A 328 11.21 -7.41 -4.12
CA GLU A 328 10.54 -7.32 -2.82
C GLU A 328 9.91 -8.65 -2.42
N ALA A 329 10.66 -9.44 -1.64
CA ALA A 329 10.23 -10.72 -1.08
C ALA A 329 8.87 -10.67 -0.35
N GLY A 330 8.56 -9.54 0.32
CA GLY A 330 7.30 -9.39 1.06
C GLY A 330 6.04 -9.46 0.18
N PHE A 331 6.17 -9.32 -1.14
CA PHE A 331 5.06 -9.38 -2.08
C PHE A 331 4.77 -10.78 -2.63
N TYR A 332 5.63 -11.76 -2.37
CA TYR A 332 5.50 -13.11 -2.89
C TYR A 332 4.53 -13.96 -2.06
N LEU A 333 3.70 -14.75 -2.73
CA LEU A 333 2.80 -15.73 -2.10
C LEU A 333 3.41 -17.13 -1.96
N ASP A 334 4.50 -17.36 -2.68
CA ASP A 334 5.16 -18.65 -2.86
C ASP A 334 6.65 -18.42 -3.20
N ALA A 335 7.39 -19.52 -3.31
CA ALA A 335 8.82 -19.52 -3.63
C ALA A 335 9.09 -20.11 -5.04
N GLU A 336 8.08 -20.12 -5.91
CA GLU A 336 8.13 -20.78 -7.23
C GLU A 336 8.95 -19.98 -8.26
N PRO A 337 9.40 -20.63 -9.36
CA PRO A 337 10.19 -19.98 -10.40
C PRO A 337 9.51 -18.76 -11.05
N PRO A 338 10.29 -17.76 -11.51
CA PRO A 338 9.77 -16.52 -12.10
C PRO A 338 9.32 -16.75 -13.56
N THR A 339 8.12 -17.26 -13.72
CA THR A 339 7.56 -17.69 -15.01
C THR A 339 6.63 -16.68 -15.66
N HIS A 340 6.24 -15.62 -14.95
CA HIS A 340 5.22 -14.67 -15.40
C HIS A 340 5.66 -13.23 -15.21
N ALA A 341 5.19 -12.33 -16.09
CA ALA A 341 5.44 -10.91 -16.01
C ALA A 341 4.15 -10.10 -15.87
N PHE A 342 4.18 -9.03 -15.10
CA PHE A 342 3.11 -8.03 -15.04
C PHE A 342 3.05 -7.20 -16.32
N VAL A 343 1.83 -6.96 -16.80
CA VAL A 343 1.56 -6.17 -18.01
C VAL A 343 0.98 -4.82 -17.62
N PRO A 344 1.55 -3.68 -18.08
CA PRO A 344 2.56 -3.56 -19.12
C PRO A 344 3.98 -3.28 -18.59
N CYS A 345 4.28 -3.51 -17.32
CA CYS A 345 5.53 -3.02 -16.71
C CYS A 345 6.74 -3.97 -16.85
N GLY A 346 6.52 -5.26 -17.12
CA GLY A 346 7.60 -6.23 -17.30
C GLY A 346 8.26 -6.72 -15.99
N HIS A 347 7.69 -6.44 -14.82
CA HIS A 347 8.17 -7.05 -13.57
C HIS A 347 7.81 -8.54 -13.54
N VAL A 348 8.78 -9.39 -13.23
CA VAL A 348 8.70 -10.84 -13.33
C VAL A 348 8.70 -11.47 -11.94
N CYS A 349 7.75 -12.37 -11.69
CA CYS A 349 7.71 -13.22 -10.50
C CYS A 349 6.93 -14.52 -10.81
N SER A 350 6.53 -15.28 -9.79
CA SER A 350 5.80 -16.52 -9.98
C SER A 350 4.40 -16.29 -10.57
N GLY A 351 3.86 -17.31 -11.24
CA GLY A 351 2.50 -17.25 -11.80
C GLY A 351 1.43 -16.96 -10.77
N MET A 352 1.52 -17.57 -9.59
CA MET A 352 0.55 -17.34 -8.51
C MET A 352 0.64 -15.92 -7.94
N THR A 353 1.85 -15.41 -7.72
CA THR A 353 2.05 -14.03 -7.24
C THR A 353 1.50 -13.03 -8.26
N THR A 354 1.84 -13.17 -9.55
CA THR A 354 1.30 -12.28 -10.60
C THR A 354 -0.22 -12.36 -10.71
N ALA A 355 -0.80 -13.56 -10.68
CA ALA A 355 -2.24 -13.76 -10.77
C ALA A 355 -2.99 -13.13 -9.59
N TYR A 356 -2.47 -13.25 -8.36
CA TYR A 356 -3.09 -12.64 -7.18
C TYR A 356 -3.10 -11.12 -7.28
N TRP A 357 -1.95 -10.48 -7.47
CA TRP A 357 -1.86 -9.02 -7.50
C TRP A 357 -2.61 -8.40 -8.69
N SER A 358 -2.74 -9.13 -9.81
CA SER A 358 -3.55 -8.69 -10.95
C SER A 358 -5.05 -8.61 -10.66
N GLN A 359 -5.51 -9.28 -9.59
CA GLN A 359 -6.91 -9.26 -9.18
C GLN A 359 -7.18 -8.30 -8.01
N ILE A 360 -6.15 -7.64 -7.47
CA ILE A 360 -6.31 -6.76 -6.31
C ILE A 360 -6.74 -5.36 -6.77
N PRO A 361 -7.97 -4.92 -6.47
CA PRO A 361 -8.43 -3.59 -6.85
C PRO A 361 -7.85 -2.56 -5.87
N LEU A 362 -6.78 -1.84 -6.21
CA LEU A 362 -6.23 -0.79 -5.34
C LEU A 362 -7.03 0.51 -5.47
N PRO A 363 -7.35 1.21 -4.37
CA PRO A 363 -8.04 2.50 -4.43
C PRO A 363 -7.26 3.52 -5.27
N HIS A 364 -7.97 4.21 -6.16
CA HIS A 364 -7.41 5.26 -7.02
C HIS A 364 -8.37 6.45 -7.08
N GLY A 365 -7.88 7.62 -6.65
CA GLY A 365 -8.70 8.82 -6.54
C GLY A 365 -9.87 8.63 -5.56
N THR A 366 -11.04 9.13 -5.94
CA THR A 366 -12.22 9.22 -5.08
C THR A 366 -13.23 8.09 -5.25
N HIS A 367 -13.21 7.37 -6.37
CA HIS A 367 -14.22 6.35 -6.72
C HIS A 367 -13.66 5.13 -7.46
N ALA A 368 -12.44 5.21 -7.99
CA ALA A 368 -11.92 4.20 -8.90
C ALA A 368 -11.06 3.18 -8.16
N PHE A 369 -10.99 1.99 -8.73
CA PHE A 369 -10.10 0.94 -8.25
C PHE A 369 -9.44 0.26 -9.44
N HIS A 370 -8.12 0.08 -9.37
CA HIS A 370 -7.36 -0.54 -10.44
C HIS A 370 -6.34 -1.50 -9.86
N ALA A 371 -6.11 -2.64 -10.53
CA ALA A 371 -4.97 -3.47 -10.21
C ALA A 371 -3.68 -2.77 -10.62
N ALA A 372 -2.64 -2.92 -9.80
CA ALA A 372 -1.32 -2.34 -10.07
C ALA A 372 -0.23 -3.36 -9.75
N CYS A 373 0.90 -3.26 -10.45
CA CYS A 373 2.08 -4.04 -10.12
C CYS A 373 2.56 -3.67 -8.70
N PRO A 374 2.73 -4.62 -7.76
CA PRO A 374 3.13 -4.28 -6.39
C PRO A 374 4.56 -3.70 -6.32
N PHE A 375 5.40 -3.96 -7.32
CA PHE A 375 6.81 -3.52 -7.35
C PHE A 375 7.00 -2.07 -7.83
N CYS A 376 6.13 -1.58 -8.72
CA CYS A 376 6.26 -0.24 -9.30
C CYS A 376 4.99 0.60 -9.29
N ILE A 377 3.86 0.03 -8.87
CA ILE A 377 2.55 0.69 -8.77
C ILE A 377 2.01 1.17 -10.13
N GLN A 378 2.62 0.71 -11.23
CA GLN A 378 2.07 0.93 -12.56
C GLN A 378 0.73 0.18 -12.69
N PRO A 379 -0.35 0.85 -13.15
CA PRO A 379 -1.62 0.21 -13.40
C PRO A 379 -1.48 -0.96 -14.39
N LEU A 380 -2.15 -2.07 -14.08
CA LEU A 380 -2.13 -3.26 -14.90
C LEU A 380 -3.19 -3.19 -16.00
N GLY A 381 -2.96 -3.91 -17.10
CA GLY A 381 -3.88 -3.95 -18.24
C GLY A 381 -5.25 -4.53 -17.87
N VAL A 382 -6.32 -3.91 -18.37
CA VAL A 382 -7.73 -4.32 -18.09
C VAL A 382 -8.04 -5.72 -18.65
N GLU A 383 -7.49 -6.05 -19.82
CA GLU A 383 -7.74 -7.35 -20.47
C GLU A 383 -6.89 -8.49 -19.89
N ALA A 384 -5.64 -8.19 -19.51
CA ALA A 384 -4.73 -9.14 -18.90
C ALA A 384 -3.68 -8.40 -18.06
N GLY A 385 -3.68 -8.64 -16.74
CA GLY A 385 -2.73 -8.02 -15.81
C GLY A 385 -1.36 -8.69 -15.76
N CYS A 386 -1.25 -9.92 -16.26
CA CYS A 386 -0.01 -10.68 -16.33
C CYS A 386 0.03 -11.61 -17.55
N VAL A 387 1.23 -12.05 -17.92
CA VAL A 387 1.47 -12.97 -19.04
C VAL A 387 2.53 -14.01 -18.66
N ARG A 388 2.36 -15.26 -19.11
CA ARG A 388 3.39 -16.30 -18.98
C ARG A 388 4.52 -16.02 -19.96
N LEU A 389 5.77 -16.08 -19.48
CA LEU A 389 6.95 -15.88 -20.32
C LEU A 389 7.29 -17.16 -21.08
N ILE A 390 7.67 -16.99 -22.35
CA ILE A 390 8.07 -18.05 -23.27
C ILE A 390 9.52 -17.77 -23.67
N PHE A 391 10.44 -18.49 -23.02
CA PHE A 391 11.86 -18.46 -23.35
C PHE A 391 12.17 -19.48 -24.46
N GLN A 392 13.13 -19.15 -25.32
CA GLN A 392 13.70 -20.14 -26.23
C GLN A 392 14.87 -20.86 -25.54
N SER A 393 14.85 -22.18 -25.62
CA SER A 393 15.99 -23.01 -25.21
C SER A 393 17.12 -22.92 -26.25
N PRO A 394 18.37 -23.25 -25.86
CA PRO A 394 19.41 -23.54 -26.84
C PRO A 394 18.92 -24.56 -27.86
N LEU A 395 19.30 -24.38 -29.13
CA LEU A 395 19.21 -25.46 -30.12
C LEU A 395 20.30 -26.46 -29.75
N ASP A 396 19.92 -27.72 -29.52
CA ASP A 396 20.84 -28.82 -29.21
C ASP A 396 21.89 -29.03 -30.31
#